data_AF-A0A8J5IFK9-F1
#
_entry.id   AF-A0A8J5IFK9-F1
#
_cell.length_a   1.000
_cell.length_b   1.000
_cell.length_c   1.000
_cell.angle_alpha   90.00
_cell.angle_beta   90.00
_cell.angle_gamma   90.00
#
_symmetry.space_group_name_H-M   'P 1'
#
loop_
_entity.id
_entity.type
_entity.pdbx_description
1 polymer ?
#
loop_
_entity_poly.entity_id
_entity_poly.type
_entity_poly.pdbx_seq_one_letter_code
_entity_poly.pdbx_strand_id
1 'polypeptide(L)' 'MDVGFIPPTSNECERFFSAAKLVLTDLRKSMEPERLEAVMSLSINRDVYAVEIIRHLLGENARD' A
#
# COMPACT_ATOMS: atom_id res chain seq x y z
N MET A 1 16.03 -8.14 -18.29
CA MET A 1 15.41 -7.34 -17.21
C MET A 1 16.17 -7.65 -15.95
N ASP A 2 16.67 -6.62 -15.28
CA ASP A 2 17.22 -6.76 -13.93
C ASP A 2 16.05 -6.84 -12.94
N VAL A 3 16.04 -7.88 -12.11
CA VAL A 3 15.04 -8.12 -11.07
C VAL A 3 15.68 -8.15 -9.68
N GLY A 4 16.93 -7.68 -9.54
CA GLY A 4 17.64 -7.65 -8.27
C GLY A 4 16.98 -6.78 -7.19
N PHE A 5 16.04 -5.91 -7.57
CA PHE A 5 15.21 -5.14 -6.66
C PHE A 5 14.07 -5.97 -6.02
N ILE A 6 13.73 -7.13 -6.59
CA ILE A 6 12.70 -8.02 -6.04
C ILE A 6 13.36 -8.86 -4.95
N PRO A 7 12.89 -8.77 -3.68
CA PRO A 7 13.46 -9.56 -2.61
C PRO A 7 13.28 -11.06 -2.91
N PRO A 8 14.27 -11.91 -2.56
CA PRO A 8 14.24 -13.35 -2.84
C PRO A 8 13.19 -14.11 -2.00
N THR A 9 12.56 -13.45 -1.03
CA THR A 9 11.60 -14.03 -0.10
C THR A 9 10.27 -13.28 -0.13
N SER A 10 9.17 -14.03 -0.01
CA SER A 10 7.79 -13.52 0.02
C SER A 10 7.35 -12.94 1.38
N ASN A 11 8.28 -12.66 2.30
CA ASN A 11 7.99 -12.21 3.65
C ASN A 11 7.08 -10.96 3.69
N GLU A 12 7.31 -9.98 2.83
CA GLU A 12 6.47 -8.78 2.74
C GLU A 12 5.06 -9.10 2.20
N CYS A 13 4.95 -9.97 1.20
CA CYS A 13 3.66 -10.45 0.70
C CYS A 13 2.89 -11.23 1.76
N GLU A 14 3.57 -12.11 2.51
CA GLU A 14 2.97 -12.91 3.57
C GLU A 14 2.47 -12.03 4.73
N ARG A 15 3.26 -11.03 5.14
CA ARG A 15 2.85 -10.03 6.13
C ARG A 15 1.61 -9.26 5.63
N PHE A 16 1.61 -8.85 4.37
CA PHE A 16 0.47 -8.16 3.76
C PHE A 16 -0.80 -9.03 3.76
N PHE A 17 -0.73 -10.26 3.27
CA PHE A 17 -1.90 -11.13 3.22
C PHE A 17 -2.37 -11.60 4.60
N SER A 18 -1.47 -11.71 5.57
CA SER A 18 -1.83 -11.93 6.98
C SER A 18 -2.64 -10.76 7.54
N ALA A 19 -2.22 -9.52 7.25
CA ALA A 19 -2.98 -8.33 7.63
C ALA A 19 -4.32 -8.25 6.88
N ALA A 20 -4.33 -8.52 5.58
CA ALA A 20 -5.54 -8.54 4.77
C ALA A 20 -6.57 -9.55 5.31
N LYS A 21 -6.10 -10.73 5.74
CA LYS A 21 -6.95 -11.75 6.39
C LYS A 21 -7.60 -11.21 7.66
N LEU A 22 -6.82 -10.60 8.56
CA LEU A 22 -7.35 -9.98 9.79
C LEU A 22 -8.42 -8.92 9.47
N VAL A 23 -8.17 -8.10 8.46
CA VAL A 23 -9.11 -7.05 8.05
C VAL A 23 -10.37 -7.65 7.40
N LEU A 24 -10.23 -8.70 6.59
CA LEU A 24 -11.34 -9.37 5.92
C LEU A 24 -12.24 -10.17 6.88
N THR A 25 -11.69 -10.71 7.97
CA THR A 25 -12.46 -11.52 8.93
C THR A 25 -12.92 -10.70 10.13
N ASP A 26 -11.98 -10.21 10.93
CA ASP A 26 -12.29 -9.73 12.28
C ASP A 26 -12.66 -8.23 12.28
N LEU A 27 -12.08 -7.47 11.34
CA LEU A 27 -12.26 -6.02 11.28
C LEU A 27 -13.18 -5.55 10.14
N ARG A 28 -13.69 -6.46 9.30
CA ARG A 28 -14.42 -6.11 8.08
C ARG A 28 -15.68 -5.30 8.37
N LYS A 29 -16.40 -5.64 9.45
CA LYS A 29 -17.68 -5.02 9.81
C LYS A 29 -18.59 -4.97 8.57
N SER A 30 -19.08 -3.81 8.18
CA SER A 30 -19.92 -3.59 6.97
C SER A 30 -19.12 -3.03 5.78
N MET A 31 -17.82 -3.30 5.70
CA MET A 31 -16.97 -2.85 4.60
C MET A 31 -17.20 -3.72 3.35
N GLU A 32 -17.51 -3.03 2.25
CA GLU A 32 -17.60 -3.64 0.92
C GLU A 32 -16.24 -4.17 0.43
N PRO A 33 -16.20 -5.25 -0.35
CA PRO A 33 -14.96 -5.83 -0.86
C PRO A 33 -14.05 -4.84 -1.60
N GLU A 34 -14.62 -3.94 -2.41
CA GLU A 34 -13.86 -2.94 -3.17
C GLU A 34 -13.16 -1.95 -2.25
N ARG A 35 -13.77 -1.63 -1.09
CA ARG A 35 -13.17 -0.75 -0.10
C ARG A 35 -12.03 -1.43 0.65
N LEU A 36 -12.15 -2.73 0.91
CA LEU A 36 -11.05 -3.50 1.49
C LEU A 36 -9.82 -3.43 0.58
N GLU A 37 -9.98 -3.67 -0.71
CA GLU A 37 -8.88 -3.60 -1.69
C GLU A 37 -8.21 -2.23 -1.69
N ALA A 38 -9.00 -1.16 -1.70
CA ALA A 38 -8.48 0.21 -1.65
C ALA A 38 -7.70 0.49 -0.36
N VAL A 39 -8.24 0.12 0.81
CA VAL A 39 -7.58 0.33 2.11
C VAL A 39 -6.27 -0.47 2.20
N MET A 40 -6.29 -1.74 1.78
CA MET A 40 -5.10 -2.57 1.80
C MET A 40 -4.03 -2.04 0.82
N SER A 41 -4.43 -1.61 -0.38
CA SER A 41 -3.53 -1.00 -1.37
C SER A 41 -2.88 0.29 -0.86
N LEU A 42 -3.63 1.15 -0.18
CA LEU A 42 -3.08 2.34 0.47
C LEU A 42 -2.13 1.99 1.60
N SER A 43 -2.42 0.92 2.36
CA SER A 43 -1.59 0.50 3.50
C SER A 43 -0.20 0.01 3.09
N ILE A 44 -0.10 -0.80 2.02
CA ILE A 44 1.18 -1.36 1.55
C ILE A 44 2.03 -0.32 0.82
N ASN A 45 1.39 0.64 0.16
CA ASN A 45 2.07 1.72 -0.57
C ASN A 45 2.19 3.01 0.26
N ARG A 46 2.07 2.93 1.59
CA ARG A 46 2.09 4.10 2.48
C ARG A 46 3.31 4.98 2.23
N ASP A 47 4.47 4.38 2.02
CA ASP A 47 5.73 5.11 1.82
C ASP A 47 5.75 5.83 0.47
N VAL A 48 5.04 5.31 -0.55
CA VAL A 48 4.87 5.96 -1.86
C VAL A 48 3.91 7.15 -1.75
N TYR A 49 2.84 7.00 -0.95
CA TYR A 49 1.83 8.03 -0.72
C TYR A 49 2.14 8.95 0.47
N ALA A 50 3.37 8.91 1.01
CA ALA A 50 3.76 9.77 2.11
C ALA A 50 3.50 11.23 1.73
N VAL A 51 2.84 11.97 2.62
CA VAL A 51 2.46 13.39 2.41
C VAL A 51 3.68 14.23 1.99
N GLU A 52 4.88 13.82 2.40
CA GLU A 52 6.15 14.42 2.02
C GLU A 52 6.49 14.23 0.53
N ILE A 53 6.29 13.03 -0.03
CA ILE A 53 6.47 12.77 -1.47
C ILE A 53 5.43 13.53 -2.28
N ILE A 54 4.17 13.51 -1.85
CA ILE A 54 3.10 14.26 -2.51
C ILE A 54 3.38 15.77 -2.44
N ARG A 55 3.84 16.29 -1.29
CA ARG A 55 4.25 17.69 -1.14
C ARG A 55 5.44 18.05 -2.03
N HIS A 56 6.42 17.16 -2.16
CA HIS A 56 7.56 17.35 -3.05
C HIS A 56 7.10 17.45 -4.51
N LEU A 57 6.33 16.47 -4.99
CA LEU A 57 5.83 16.43 -6.36
C LEU A 57 4.90 17.62 -6.68
N LEU A 58 4.04 18.02 -5.75
CA LEU A 58 3.17 19.19 -5.93
C LEU A 58 3.92 20.53 -5.85
N GLY A 59 4.97 20.61 -5.03
CA GLY A 59 5.82 21.80 -4.91
C GLY A 59 6.75 22.00 -6.10
N GLU A 60 7.13 20.92 -6.78
CA GLU A 60 7.85 20.97 -8.06
C GLU A 60 6.95 21.40 -9.21
N ASN A 61 5.73 20.87 -9.30
CA ASN A 61 4.75 21.26 -10.33
C ASN A 61 4.24 22.72 -10.22
N ALA A 62 4.52 23.40 -9.10
CA ALA A 62 4.17 24.81 -8.91
C ALA A 62 5.27 25.80 -9.38
N ARG A 63 6.38 25.28 -9.92
CA ARG A 63 7.53 26.08 -10.41
C ARG A 63 7.62 26.17 -11.93
N ASP A 64 6.65 25.61 -12.66
CA ASP A 64 6.54 25.69 -14.13
C ASP A 64 5.43 26.65 -14.58
#